data_AF-A0AA51NCF9-F1
#
_entry.id   AF-A0AA51NCF9-F1
#
_cell.length_a   1.000
_cell.length_b   1.000
_cell.length_c   1.000
_cell.angle_alpha   90.00
_cell.angle_beta   90.00
_cell.angle_gamma   90.00
#
_symmetry.space_group_name_H-M   'P 1'
#
loop_
_entity.id
_entity.type
_entity.pdbx_description
1 polymer ?
#
loop_
_entity_poly.entity_id
_entity_poly.type
_entity_poly.pdbx_seq_one_letter_code
_entity_poly.pdbx_strand_id
1 'polypeptide(L)' 'MLKATPNFHQGINFIQISSLPYEQQELFGMWIPQSARMNVEINNISLPDCVEYQDYAYWFDFQYQNQNSLLESSL' A
#
# COMPACT_ATOMS: atom_id res chain seq x y z
N MET A 1 -12.74 0.05 4.85
CA MET A 1 -11.95 -1.16 4.52
C MET A 1 -10.78 -1.31 5.52
N LEU A 2 -10.17 -2.49 5.66
CA LEU A 2 -9.06 -2.72 6.62
C LEU A 2 -7.68 -2.32 6.05
N LYS A 3 -6.75 -1.92 6.94
CA LYS A 3 -5.35 -1.63 6.62
C LYS A 3 -4.56 -2.92 6.41
N ALA A 4 -3.71 -2.97 5.39
CA ALA A 4 -2.83 -4.11 5.15
C ALA A 4 -1.75 -4.22 6.23
N THR A 5 -1.34 -5.45 6.54
CA THR A 5 -0.18 -5.76 7.37
C THR A 5 1.09 -5.80 6.52
N PRO A 6 2.24 -5.31 7.02
CA PRO A 6 3.50 -5.40 6.28
C PRO A 6 3.99 -6.84 6.17
N ASN A 7 4.67 -7.13 5.07
CA ASN A 7 5.66 -8.20 4.98
C ASN A 7 7.01 -7.67 5.45
N PHE A 8 7.85 -8.53 6.05
CA PHE A 8 9.20 -8.17 6.50
C PHE A 8 10.24 -9.05 5.81
N HIS A 9 11.21 -8.43 5.14
CA HIS A 9 12.33 -9.13 4.52
C HIS A 9 13.58 -8.26 4.50
N GLN A 10 14.74 -8.83 4.85
CA GLN A 10 16.05 -8.14 4.85
C GLN A 10 16.09 -6.77 5.56
N GLY A 11 15.28 -6.58 6.61
CA GLY A 11 15.19 -5.31 7.35
C GLY A 11 14.16 -4.31 6.80
N ILE A 12 13.54 -4.60 5.65
CA ILE A 12 12.54 -3.76 5.00
C ILE A 12 11.15 -4.27 5.36
N ASN A 13 10.27 -3.36 5.81
CA ASN A 13 8.83 -3.60 5.89
C ASN A 13 8.20 -3.10 4.58
N PHE A 14 7.44 -3.94 3.89
CA PHE A 14 6.87 -3.61 2.58
C PHE A 14 5.47 -4.22 2.40
N ILE A 15 4.70 -3.67 1.45
CA ILE A 15 3.52 -4.33 0.88
C ILE A 15 3.67 -4.43 -0.64
N GLN A 16 2.99 -5.39 -1.25
CA GLN A 16 2.87 -5.49 -2.70
C GLN A 16 1.54 -4.86 -3.13
N ILE A 17 1.55 -3.90 -4.06
CA ILE A 17 0.34 -3.15 -4.48
C ILE A 17 -0.73 -4.11 -5.01
N SER A 18 -0.35 -5.10 -5.83
CA SER A 18 -1.23 -6.13 -6.41
C SER A 18 -1.76 -7.16 -5.39
N SER A 19 -1.29 -7.12 -4.14
CA SER A 19 -1.84 -7.91 -3.02
C SER A 19 -2.91 -7.16 -2.21
N LEU A 20 -3.11 -5.86 -2.47
CA LEU A 20 -4.10 -5.05 -1.77
C LEU A 20 -5.53 -5.33 -2.27
N PRO A 21 -6.57 -5.04 -1.46
CA PRO A 21 -7.95 -4.99 -1.95
C PRO A 21 -8.08 -4.02 -3.15
N TYR A 22 -8.90 -4.38 -4.13
CA TYR A 22 -9.00 -3.68 -5.44
C TYR A 22 -9.07 -2.14 -5.35
N GLU A 23 -9.93 -1.58 -4.50
CA GLU A 23 -10.06 -0.13 -4.32
C GLU A 23 -8.76 0.51 -3.77
N GLN A 24 -8.07 -0.16 -2.85
CA GLN A 24 -6.78 0.30 -2.33
C GLN A 24 -5.68 0.15 -3.38
N GLN A 25 -5.69 -0.93 -4.17
CA GLN A 25 -4.76 -1.14 -5.28
C GLN A 25 -4.83 0.01 -6.29
N GLU A 26 -6.04 0.38 -6.73
CA GLU A 26 -6.26 1.48 -7.68
C GLU A 26 -5.87 2.84 -7.06
N LEU A 27 -6.42 3.19 -5.90
CA LEU A 27 -6.22 4.52 -5.29
C LEU A 27 -4.79 4.75 -4.80
N PHE A 28 -4.17 3.76 -4.15
CA PHE A 28 -2.76 3.86 -3.75
C PHE A 28 -1.84 3.79 -4.97
N GLY A 29 -2.15 2.93 -5.96
CA GLY A 29 -1.40 2.81 -7.20
C GLY A 29 -1.37 4.10 -8.02
N MET A 30 -2.43 4.91 -7.99
CA MET A 30 -2.47 6.25 -8.58
C MET A 30 -1.73 7.32 -7.76
N TRP A 31 -1.71 7.17 -6.43
CA TRP A 31 -1.09 8.14 -5.52
C TRP A 31 0.44 7.99 -5.41
N ILE A 32 0.94 6.75 -5.37
CA ILE A 32 2.35 6.46 -5.15
C ILE A 32 3.17 6.68 -6.44
N PRO A 33 4.27 7.45 -6.41
CA PRO A 33 5.11 7.64 -7.58
C PRO A 33 5.77 6.32 -7.99
N GLN A 34 5.91 6.09 -9.30
CA GLN A 34 6.51 4.86 -9.82
C GLN A 34 7.94 4.62 -9.31
N SER A 35 8.68 5.69 -8.98
CA SER A 35 10.04 5.63 -8.41
C SER A 35 10.11 5.10 -6.97
N ALA A 36 9.00 5.04 -6.24
CA ALA A 36 8.92 4.41 -4.92
C ALA A 36 8.57 2.91 -5.00
N ARG A 37 8.32 2.39 -6.21
CA ARG A 37 8.08 0.95 -6.43
C ARG A 37 9.40 0.22 -6.60
N MET A 38 9.56 -0.87 -5.85
CA MET A 38 10.71 -1.75 -5.86
C MET A 38 10.30 -3.19 -6.17
N ASN A 39 11.27 -4.01 -6.58
CA ASN A 39 11.10 -5.45 -6.61
C ASN A 39 11.79 -6.05 -5.38
N VAL A 40 11.13 -6.95 -4.66
CA VAL A 40 11.69 -7.62 -3.48
C VAL A 40 11.95 -9.09 -3.80
N GLU A 41 13.20 -9.54 -3.66
CA GLU A 41 13.57 -10.94 -3.91
C GLU A 41 13.50 -11.79 -2.63
N ILE A 42 12.63 -12.80 -2.63
CA ILE A 42 12.41 -13.72 -1.52
C ILE A 42 12.49 -15.15 -2.05
N ASN A 43 13.42 -15.97 -1.54
CA ASN A 43 13.57 -17.39 -1.91
C ASN A 43 13.60 -17.63 -3.43
N ASN A 44 14.38 -16.83 -4.16
CA ASN A 44 14.48 -16.83 -5.63
C ASN A 44 13.19 -16.43 -6.40
N ILE A 45 12.17 -15.93 -5.71
CA ILE A 45 10.98 -15.32 -6.30
C ILE A 45 11.15 -13.80 -6.25
N SER A 46 11.01 -13.13 -7.39
CA SER A 46 10.97 -11.67 -7.46
C SER A 46 9.52 -11.20 -7.32
N LEU A 47 9.20 -10.50 -6.24
CA LEU A 47 7.91 -9.84 -6.04
C LEU A 47 7.99 -8.43 -6.65
N PRO A 48 7.28 -8.16 -7.76
CA PRO A 48 7.22 -6.82 -8.33
C PRO A 48 6.34 -5.88 -7.50
N ASP A 49 6.23 -4.63 -7.93
CA ASP A 49 5.21 -3.67 -7.46
C ASP A 49 5.15 -3.45 -5.93
N CYS A 50 6.25 -3.74 -5.23
CA CYS A 50 6.37 -3.56 -3.79
C CYS A 50 6.68 -2.10 -3.45
N VAL A 51 6.21 -1.65 -2.29
CA VAL A 51 6.47 -0.30 -1.74
C VAL A 51 6.78 -0.44 -0.27
N GLU A 52 7.65 0.41 0.27
CA GLU A 52 7.89 0.47 1.71
C GLU A 52 6.58 0.72 2.48
N TYR A 53 6.42 0.01 3.60
CA TYR A 53 5.17 0.05 4.35
C TYR A 53 4.86 1.45 4.91
N GLN A 54 5.88 2.27 5.15
CA GLN A 54 5.70 3.64 5.66
C GLN A 54 4.90 4.52 4.69
N ASP A 55 5.14 4.42 3.38
CA ASP A 55 4.41 5.22 2.38
C ASP A 55 2.94 4.79 2.28
N TYR A 56 2.70 3.47 2.25
CA TYR A 56 1.35 2.92 2.31
C TYR A 56 0.63 3.28 3.60
N ALA A 57 1.31 3.19 4.76
CA ALA A 57 0.72 3.52 6.05
C ALA A 57 0.34 5.00 6.13
N TYR A 58 1.20 5.90 5.65
CA TYR A 58 0.92 7.33 5.56
C TYR A 58 -0.28 7.62 4.64
N TRP A 59 -0.29 7.05 3.44
CA TRP A 59 -1.42 7.19 2.51
C TRP A 59 -2.73 6.68 3.12
N PHE A 60 -2.70 5.51 3.77
CA PHE A 60 -3.88 4.91 4.34
C PHE A 60 -4.47 5.80 5.45
N ASP A 61 -3.63 6.25 6.38
CA ASP A 61 -4.07 7.01 7.56
C ASP A 61 -4.50 8.45 7.21
N PHE A 62 -3.86 9.10 6.22
CA PHE A 62 -4.08 10.52 5.92
C PHE A 62 -4.83 10.83 4.61
N GLN A 63 -5.00 9.86 3.70
CA GLN A 63 -5.78 10.05 2.47
C GLN A 63 -6.98 9.11 2.43
N TYR A 64 -6.75 7.80 2.58
CA TYR A 64 -7.79 6.78 2.42
C TYR A 64 -8.86 6.84 3.53
N GLN A 65 -8.45 6.96 4.80
CA GLN A 65 -9.40 7.11 5.92
C GLN A 65 -10.20 8.42 5.82
N ASN A 66 -9.56 9.53 5.43
CA ASN A 66 -10.24 10.83 5.32
C ASN A 66 -11.36 10.81 4.25
N GLN A 67 -11.12 10.17 3.10
CA GLN A 67 -12.16 9.99 2.06
C GLN A 67 -13.35 9.18 2.57
N ASN A 68 -13.11 8.09 3.33
CA ASN A 68 -14.17 7.28 3.92
C ASN A 68 -14.94 8.03 5.02
N SER A 69 -14.25 8.78 5.89
CA SER A 69 -14.89 9.55 6.97
C SER A 69 -15.84 10.66 6.45
N LEU A 70 -15.48 11.28 5.32
CA LEU A 70 -16.33 12.30 4.68
C LEU A 70 -17.61 11.68 4.10
N LEU A 71 -17.52 10.48 3.52
CA LEU A 71 -18.68 9.72 3.04
C LEU A 71 -19.66 9.36 4.18
N GLU A 72 -19.17 8.88 5.32
CA GLU A 72 -20.04 8.58 6.48
C GLU A 72 -20.64 9.83 7.13
N SER A 73 -19.94 10.98 7.09
CA SER A 73 -20.49 12.26 7.58
C SER A 73 -21.52 12.92 6.64
N SER A 74 -21.76 12.33 5.47
CA SER A 74 -22.68 12.85 4.43
C SER A 74 -23.97 12.01 4.30
N LEU A 75 -24.22 11.10 5.24
CA LEU A 75 -25.38 10.20 5.33
C LEU A 75 -26.21 10.48 6.61
#